data_AF-A0A507DW62-F1
#
_entry.id   AF-A0A507DW62-F1
#
_cell.length_a   1.000
_cell.length_b   1.000
_cell.length_c   1.000
_cell.angle_alpha   90.00
_cell.angle_beta   90.00
_cell.angle_gamma   90.00
#
_symmetry.space_group_name_H-M   'P 1'
#
loop_
_entity.id
_entity.type
_entity.pdbx_description
1 polymer ?
#
loop_
_entity_poly.entity_id
_entity_poly.type
_entity_poly.pdbx_seq_one_letter_code
_entity_poly.pdbx_strand_id
1 'polypeptide(L)' 'MLAQQWTAVAPWMRRFASLAHREKLVNYAPVLATWGTAGGIAALFLLEPTPIAQEDIFQKIPVVGSFWAKKLAAREQKD' A
#
# COMPACT_ATOMS: atom_id res chain seq x y z
N MET A 1 20.39 20.00 42.29
CA MET A 1 20.83 19.38 41.02
C MET A 1 19.74 18.45 40.44
N LEU A 2 18.54 18.96 40.12
CA LEU A 2 17.37 18.15 39.72
C LEU A 2 16.70 18.60 38.40
N ALA A 3 17.33 19.53 37.65
CA ALA A 3 16.73 20.15 36.47
C ALA A 3 16.94 19.36 35.15
N GLN A 4 17.81 18.35 35.12
CA GLN A 4 18.20 17.65 33.88
C GLN A 4 17.31 16.47 33.46
N GLN A 5 16.31 16.10 34.25
CA GLN A 5 15.46 14.93 33.95
C GLN A 5 14.39 15.17 32.88
N TRP A 6 14.06 16.43 32.57
CA TRP A 6 12.99 16.79 31.63
C TRP A 6 13.41 16.80 30.16
N THR A 7 14.71 16.69 29.86
CA THR A 7 15.25 16.56 28.50
C THR A 7 15.69 15.12 28.17
N ALA A 8 15.46 14.18 29.09
CA ALA A 8 15.79 12.78 28.88
C ALA A 8 14.79 12.16 27.89
N VAL A 9 15.18 12.05 26.62
CA VAL A 9 14.45 11.32 25.59
C VAL A 9 14.11 9.92 26.14
N ALA A 10 12.80 9.61 26.18
CA ALA A 10 12.28 8.37 26.74
C ALA A 10 13.04 7.15 26.15
N PRO A 11 13.37 6.12 26.96
CA PRO A 11 14.12 4.96 26.48
C PRO A 11 13.46 4.25 25.29
N TRP A 12 12.12 4.29 25.20
CA TRP A 12 11.40 3.74 24.04
C TRP A 12 11.64 4.54 22.76
N MET A 13 11.79 5.87 22.84
CA MET A 13 11.98 6.74 21.67
C MET A 13 13.32 6.47 20.99
N ARG A 14 14.35 6.08 21.75
CA ARG A 14 15.65 5.68 21.18
C ARG A 14 15.56 4.44 20.29
N ARG A 15 14.61 3.53 20.58
CA ARG A 15 14.38 2.34 19.72
C ARG A 15 13.86 2.75 18.35
N PHE A 16 12.92 3.70 18.30
CA PHE A 16 12.35 4.23 17.05
C PHE A 16 13.29 5.18 16.30
N ALA A 17 14.19 5.88 16.99
CA ALA A 17 15.17 6.76 16.36
C ALA A 17 16.06 6.03 15.33
N SER A 18 16.31 4.74 15.54
CA SER A 18 17.08 3.90 14.60
C SER A 18 16.34 3.56 13.29
N LEU A 19 15.00 3.65 13.27
CA LEU A 19 14.16 3.39 12.10
C LEU A 19 14.06 4.62 11.18
N ALA A 20 14.25 5.81 11.71
CA ALA A 20 14.26 7.07 10.95
C ALA A 20 15.63 7.36 10.29
N HIS A 21 16.58 6.41 10.34
CA HIS A 21 17.89 6.61 9.74
C HIS A 21 17.78 6.58 8.21
N ARG A 22 17.95 7.76 7.58
CA ARG A 22 17.72 7.99 6.14
C ARG A 22 18.44 6.98 5.25
N GLU A 23 19.67 6.64 5.58
CA GLU A 23 20.48 5.69 4.82
C GLU A 23 19.90 4.27 4.83
N LYS A 24 19.37 3.83 5.98
CA LYS A 24 18.67 2.55 6.08
C LYS A 24 17.36 2.57 5.28
N LEU A 25 16.60 3.66 5.36
CA LEU A 25 15.35 3.79 4.59
C LEU A 25 15.59 3.73 3.09
N VAL A 26 16.62 4.42 2.57
CA VAL A 26 16.97 4.38 1.15
C VAL A 26 17.40 2.97 0.73
N ASN A 27 18.16 2.26 1.56
CA ASN A 27 18.63 0.90 1.26
C ASN A 27 17.48 -0.14 1.29
N TYR A 28 16.50 0.03 2.18
CA TYR A 28 15.34 -0.86 2.26
C TYR A 28 14.16 -0.45 1.37
N ALA A 29 14.16 0.76 0.81
CA ALA A 29 13.09 1.25 -0.04
C ALA A 29 12.75 0.31 -1.23
N PRO A 30 13.72 -0.25 -1.98
CA PRO A 30 13.41 -1.15 -3.09
C PRO A 30 12.73 -2.45 -2.63
N VAL A 31 13.15 -2.99 -1.48
CA VAL A 31 12.58 -4.20 -0.90
C VAL A 31 11.15 -3.95 -0.43
N LEU A 32 10.92 -2.85 0.29
CA LEU A 32 9.59 -2.45 0.74
C LEU A 32 8.67 -2.15 -0.45
N ALA A 33 9.17 -1.49 -1.49
CA ALA A 33 8.42 -1.26 -2.71
C ALA A 33 8.02 -2.59 -3.37
N THR A 34 8.95 -3.54 -3.49
CA THR A 34 8.69 -4.86 -4.09
C THR A 34 7.60 -5.62 -3.32
N TRP A 35 7.74 -5.71 -2.00
CA TRP A 35 6.75 -6.37 -1.15
C TRP A 35 5.41 -5.62 -1.10
N GLY A 36 5.45 -4.29 -1.09
CA GLY A 36 4.26 -3.44 -1.15
C GLY A 36 3.50 -3.62 -2.46
N THR A 37 4.20 -3.69 -3.59
CA THR A 37 3.61 -3.97 -4.90
C THR A 37 3.04 -5.39 -4.95
N ALA A 38 3.78 -6.40 -4.48
CA ALA A 38 3.28 -7.78 -4.45
C ALA A 38 2.02 -7.92 -3.57
N GLY A 39 2.04 -7.33 -2.37
CA GLY A 39 0.88 -7.28 -1.48
C GLY A 39 -0.29 -6.50 -2.07
N GLY A 40 -0.01 -5.38 -2.75
CA GLY A 40 -1.02 -4.59 -3.46
C GLY A 40 -1.69 -5.36 -4.58
N ILE A 41 -0.92 -6.08 -5.40
CA ILE A 41 -1.46 -6.95 -6.46
C ILE A 41 -2.32 -8.06 -5.85
N ALA A 42 -1.85 -8.72 -4.78
CA ALA A 42 -2.62 -9.75 -4.09
C ALA A 42 -3.94 -9.20 -3.54
N ALA A 43 -3.92 -8.01 -2.94
CA ALA A 43 -5.13 -7.33 -2.47
C ALA A 43 -6.08 -7.03 -3.64
N LEU A 44 -5.58 -6.50 -4.76
CA LEU A 44 -6.40 -6.25 -5.96
C LEU A 44 -7.05 -7.53 -6.47
N PHE A 45 -6.34 -8.66 -6.47
CA PHE A 45 -6.92 -9.96 -6.84
C PHE A 45 -8.08 -10.37 -5.94
N LEU A 46 -8.01 -10.09 -4.64
CA LEU A 46 -9.12 -10.34 -3.72
C LEU A 46 -10.30 -9.38 -3.92
N LEU A 47 -10.04 -8.15 -4.37
CA LEU A 47 -11.07 -7.15 -4.68
C LEU A 47 -11.64 -7.28 -6.11
N GLU A 48 -11.09 -8.14 -6.97
CA GLU A 48 -11.55 -8.41 -8.33
C GLU A 48 -13.08 -8.62 -8.48
N PRO A 49 -13.79 -9.33 -7.58
CA PRO A 49 -15.22 -9.52 -7.74
C PRO A 49 -16.05 -8.27 -7.44
N THR A 50 -15.49 -7.21 -6.85
CA THR A 50 -16.22 -5.99 -6.50
C THR A 50 -16.31 -5.03 -7.69
N PRO A 51 -17.48 -4.42 -7.96
CA PRO A 51 -17.66 -3.54 -9.12
C PRO A 51 -16.78 -2.27 -9.03
N ILE A 52 -16.56 -1.74 -7.82
CA ILE A 52 -15.73 -0.55 -7.58
C ILE A 52 -14.29 -0.76 -8.05
N ALA A 53 -13.67 -1.91 -7.71
CA ALA A 53 -12.31 -2.19 -8.14
C ALA A 53 -12.21 -2.38 -9.67
N GLN A 54 -13.25 -2.96 -10.28
CA GLN A 54 -13.30 -3.16 -11.73
C GLN A 54 -13.34 -1.84 -12.50
N GLU A 55 -14.19 -0.90 -12.07
CA GLU A 55 -14.34 0.42 -12.68
C GLU A 55 -13.10 1.30 -12.48
N ASP A 56 -12.61 1.40 -11.24
CA ASP A 56 -11.57 2.37 -10.91
C ASP A 56 -10.16 1.94 -11.29
N ILE A 57 -9.88 0.64 -11.25
CA ILE A 57 -8.52 0.09 -11.38
C ILE A 57 -8.41 -0.80 -12.61
N PHE A 58 -9.23 -1.85 -12.71
CA PHE A 58 -9.03 -2.88 -13.74
C PHE A 58 -9.36 -2.39 -15.16
N GLN A 59 -10.38 -1.54 -15.34
CA GLN A 59 -10.72 -0.96 -16.65
C GLN A 59 -9.65 -0.02 -17.21
N LYS A 60 -8.82 0.59 -16.35
CA LYS A 60 -7.76 1.53 -16.75
C LYS A 60 -6.50 0.83 -17.25
N ILE A 61 -6.44 -0.51 -17.20
CA ILE A 61 -5.30 -1.26 -17.73
C ILE A 61 -5.38 -1.25 -19.27
N PRO A 62 -4.41 -0.64 -19.99
CA PRO A 62 -4.56 -0.33 -21.42
C PRO A 62 -4.71 -1.57 -22.31
N VAL A 63 -4.15 -2.70 -21.92
CA VAL A 63 -4.17 -3.93 -22.73
C VAL A 63 -5.39 -4.79 -22.43
N VAL A 64 -5.75 -4.93 -21.15
CA VAL A 64 -6.73 -5.93 -20.71
C VAL A 64 -8.02 -5.32 -20.16
N GLY A 65 -8.08 -4.01 -19.92
CA GLY A 65 -9.20 -3.34 -19.25
C GLY A 65 -10.56 -3.49 -19.94
N SER A 66 -10.57 -3.69 -21.26
CA SER A 66 -11.81 -3.96 -22.02
C SER A 66 -12.52 -5.26 -21.59
N PHE A 67 -11.80 -6.24 -21.05
CA PHE A 67 -12.39 -7.47 -20.50
C PHE A 67 -13.23 -7.18 -19.26
N TRP A 68 -12.70 -6.37 -18.33
CA TRP A 68 -13.40 -5.97 -17.11
C TRP A 68 -14.54 -5.01 -17.42
N ALA A 69 -14.41 -4.13 -18.42
CA ALA A 69 -15.51 -3.27 -18.89
C ALA A 69 -16.71 -4.09 -19.38
N LYS A 70 -16.47 -5.14 -20.19
CA LYS A 70 -17.53 -6.04 -20.66
C LYS A 70 -18.15 -6.84 -19.52
N LYS A 71 -17.33 -7.32 -18.58
CA LYS A 71 -17.79 -8.08 -17.41
C LYS A 71 -18.69 -7.24 -16.49
N LEU A 72 -18.38 -5.96 -16.33
CA LEU A 72 -19.19 -5.02 -15.55
C LEU A 72 -20.53 -4.74 -16.24
N ALA A 73 -20.52 -4.39 -17.53
CA ALA A 73 -21.74 -4.13 -18.30
C ALA A 73 -22.71 -5.32 -18.33
N ALA A 74 -22.17 -6.56 -18.40
CA ALA A 74 -22.97 -7.77 -18.34
C ALA A 74 -23.59 -8.04 -16.96
N ARG A 75 -23.01 -7.49 -15.87
CA ARG A 75 -23.60 -7.57 -14.53
C ARG A 75 -24.72 -6.55 -14.36
N GLU A 76 -24.52 -5.32 -14.81
CA GLU A 76 -25.54 -4.26 -14.75
C GLU A 76 -26.81 -4.59 -15.54
N GLN A 77 -26.70 -5.34 -16.65
CA GLN A 77 -27.86 -5.81 -17.42
C GLN A 77 -28.66 -6.93 -16.73
N LYS A 78 -28.11 -7.53 -15.68
CA LYS A 78 -28.69 -8.69 -14.99
C LYS A 78 -29.39 -8.33 -13.69
N ASP A 79 -29.16 -7.10 -13.20
CA ASP A 79 -29.87 -6.47 -12.08
C ASP A 79 -31.08 -5.66 -12.59
#